data_AF-X1FCT3-F1
#
_entry.id   AF-X1FCT3-F1
#
_cell.length_a   1.000
_cell.length_b   1.000
_cell.length_c   1.000
_cell.angle_alpha   90.00
_cell.angle_beta   90.00
_cell.angle_gamma   90.00
#
_symmetry.space_group_name_H-M   'P 1'
#
loop_
_entity.id
_entity.type
_entity.pdbx_description
1 polymer ?
#
loop_
_entity_poly.entity_id
_entity_poly.type
_entity_poly.pdbx_seq_one_letter_code
_entity_poly.pdbx_strand_id
1 'polypeptide(L)'
;DRAVAMPCENVGPPTPFVRCTAREAGWTWRIPLQHRTGNGYVYSSKYISDDEAAANLTKWIDGRALGSPRVLRFVPGQRKKCWDKNVVAIGLASGFLEPLESTSIFLIQSAIARLINLFPDRGFSDVIRDRYNAQAAFEIERIRDFIILHYCATERDDSPFWNYCRTMSIPKELADNIRLFRDSGRFYRNAEEMFAQPSWVEVMIGQRIIPERWHPMVDQMPQAELEEFVGGIKKVIANCVDLMPPHQAFIDRYCKAPAP
;
A
#
# COMPACT_ATOMS: atom_id res chain seq x y z
N ASP A 1 -13.20 1.75 7.51
CA ASP A 1 -13.50 3.01 8.24
C ASP A 1 -13.19 2.90 9.74
N ARG A 2 -12.70 1.73 10.17
CA ARG A 2 -12.17 1.49 11.51
C ARG A 2 -10.80 0.85 11.41
N ALA A 3 -10.02 1.04 12.45
CA ALA A 3 -8.86 0.20 12.71
C ALA A 3 -8.79 -0.09 14.21
N VAL A 4 -8.27 -1.25 14.59
CA VAL A 4 -7.85 -1.51 15.96
C VAL A 4 -6.35 -1.81 15.95
N ALA A 5 -5.59 -1.18 16.83
CA ALA A 5 -4.13 -1.34 16.90
C ALA A 5 -3.71 -1.87 18.27
N MET A 6 -2.77 -2.81 18.29
CA MET A 6 -2.22 -3.38 19.52
C MET A 6 -0.78 -3.86 19.31
N PRO A 7 0.20 -3.29 20.04
CA PRO A 7 1.58 -3.79 20.00
C PRO A 7 1.74 -5.07 20.80
N CYS A 8 2.71 -5.91 20.41
CA CYS A 8 3.12 -7.07 21.17
C CYS A 8 4.66 -7.14 21.28
N GLU A 9 5.13 -7.98 22.20
CA GLU A 9 6.55 -8.36 22.29
C GLU A 9 7.03 -9.00 20.98
N ASN A 10 8.33 -8.88 20.70
CA ASN A 10 8.95 -9.61 19.61
C ASN A 10 9.10 -11.09 19.99
N VAL A 11 8.74 -11.97 19.06
CA VAL A 11 8.86 -13.44 19.23
C VAL A 11 10.09 -14.03 18.51
N GLY A 12 10.89 -13.17 17.88
CA GLY A 12 12.07 -13.58 17.12
C GLY A 12 12.64 -12.43 16.28
N PRO A 13 13.60 -12.73 15.39
CA PRO A 13 14.16 -11.78 14.45
C PRO A 13 13.10 -11.07 13.60
N PRO A 14 13.27 -9.79 13.25
CA PRO A 14 12.31 -9.04 12.44
C PRO A 14 12.29 -9.53 10.99
N THR A 15 11.10 -9.66 10.42
CA THR A 15 10.93 -9.87 8.97
C THR A 15 11.35 -8.61 8.21
N PRO A 16 11.98 -8.72 7.02
CA PRO A 16 12.37 -7.57 6.21
C PRO A 16 11.21 -6.99 5.38
N PHE A 17 9.97 -7.22 5.81
CA PHE A 17 8.76 -6.77 5.12
C PHE A 17 7.61 -6.58 6.12
N VAL A 18 6.67 -5.72 5.75
CA VAL A 18 5.35 -5.61 6.40
C VAL A 18 4.48 -6.76 5.91
N ARG A 19 3.78 -7.43 6.83
CA ARG A 19 2.80 -8.45 6.45
C ARG A 19 1.40 -7.87 6.50
N CYS A 20 0.72 -7.90 5.37
CA CYS A 20 -0.70 -7.62 5.25
C CYS A 20 -1.44 -8.96 5.08
N THR A 21 -2.41 -9.27 5.94
CA THR A 21 -3.15 -10.54 5.90
C THR A 21 -4.65 -10.26 5.82
N ALA A 22 -5.27 -10.66 4.71
CA ALA A 22 -6.71 -10.56 4.50
C ALA A 22 -7.49 -11.33 5.58
N ARG A 23 -8.53 -10.69 6.13
CA ARG A 23 -9.46 -11.22 7.13
C ARG A 23 -10.88 -11.12 6.62
N GLU A 24 -11.85 -11.66 7.36
CA GLU A 24 -13.25 -11.74 6.93
C GLU A 24 -13.91 -10.38 6.62
N ALA A 25 -13.47 -9.29 7.25
CA ALA A 25 -14.08 -7.96 7.11
C ALA A 25 -13.05 -6.84 6.88
N GLY A 26 -11.87 -7.20 6.37
CA GLY A 26 -10.75 -6.29 6.13
C GLY A 26 -9.40 -7.01 6.10
N TRP A 27 -8.38 -6.46 6.75
CA TRP A 27 -7.04 -7.06 6.79
C TRP A 27 -6.22 -6.61 8.00
N THR A 28 -5.27 -7.44 8.42
CA THR A 28 -4.36 -7.14 9.51
C THR A 28 -2.97 -6.73 9.01
N TRP A 29 -2.38 -5.71 9.61
CA TRP A 29 -0.96 -5.41 9.44
C TRP A 29 -0.13 -6.00 10.58
N ARG A 30 1.12 -6.33 10.25
CA ARG A 30 2.19 -6.68 11.20
C ARG A 30 3.47 -5.98 10.77
N ILE A 31 3.98 -5.10 11.62
CA ILE A 31 5.15 -4.26 11.38
C ILE A 31 6.20 -4.54 12.46
N PRO A 32 7.28 -5.28 12.16
CA PRO A 32 8.32 -5.55 13.13
C PRO A 32 9.17 -4.30 13.38
N LEU A 33 9.38 -3.94 14.65
CA LEU A 33 10.36 -2.94 15.10
C LEU A 33 11.42 -3.63 15.96
N GLN A 34 12.49 -2.92 16.30
CA GLN A 34 13.62 -3.52 17.04
C GLN A 34 13.26 -4.08 18.42
N HIS A 35 12.24 -3.52 19.09
CA HIS A 35 11.88 -3.91 20.46
C HIS A 35 10.42 -4.37 20.64
N ARG A 36 9.60 -4.26 19.60
CA ARG A 36 8.18 -4.66 19.62
C ARG A 36 7.68 -4.87 18.19
N THR A 37 6.57 -5.56 18.06
CA THR A 37 5.85 -5.67 16.79
C THR A 37 4.55 -4.87 16.88
N GLY A 38 4.34 -3.98 15.91
CA GLY A 38 3.09 -3.24 15.76
C GLY A 38 2.08 -4.06 14.96
N ASN A 39 0.92 -4.32 15.54
CA ASN A 39 -0.16 -5.03 14.87
C ASN A 39 -1.42 -4.17 14.81
N GLY A 40 -2.26 -4.45 13.83
CA GLY A 40 -3.60 -3.92 13.80
C GLY A 40 -4.48 -4.59 12.79
N TYR A 41 -5.78 -4.33 12.90
CA TYR A 41 -6.81 -4.82 12.00
C TYR A 41 -7.54 -3.60 11.44
N VAL A 42 -7.41 -3.36 10.12
CA VAL A 42 -8.28 -2.42 9.40
C VAL A 42 -9.54 -3.16 8.99
N TYR A 43 -10.70 -2.62 9.34
CA TYR A 43 -11.98 -3.26 9.06
C TYR A 43 -13.07 -2.26 8.68
N SER A 44 -14.15 -2.80 8.14
CA SER A 44 -15.37 -2.07 7.83
C SER A 44 -16.42 -2.28 8.91
N SER A 45 -16.85 -1.20 9.55
CA SER A 45 -17.86 -1.22 10.63
C SER A 45 -19.23 -1.74 10.17
N LYS A 46 -19.46 -1.87 8.86
CA LYS A 46 -20.66 -2.48 8.28
C LYS A 46 -20.68 -4.01 8.40
N TYR A 47 -19.53 -4.64 8.61
CA TYR A 47 -19.38 -6.10 8.51
C TYR A 47 -18.86 -6.75 9.80
N ILE A 48 -18.25 -6.00 10.72
CA ILE A 48 -17.77 -6.50 12.00
C ILE A 48 -17.80 -5.39 13.07
N SER A 49 -18.07 -5.75 14.32
CA SER A 49 -18.11 -4.81 15.45
C SER A 49 -16.73 -4.44 15.98
N ASP A 50 -16.62 -3.30 16.68
CA ASP A 50 -15.36 -2.85 17.30
C ASP A 50 -14.87 -3.88 18.36
N ASP A 51 -15.78 -4.47 19.13
CA ASP A 51 -15.46 -5.46 20.18
C ASP A 51 -14.96 -6.78 19.57
N GLU A 52 -15.63 -7.25 18.53
CA GLU A 52 -15.24 -8.48 17.83
C GLU A 52 -13.90 -8.33 17.11
N ALA A 53 -13.68 -7.19 16.43
CA ALA A 53 -12.40 -6.89 15.80
C ALA A 53 -11.24 -6.82 16.83
N ALA A 54 -11.47 -6.22 18.00
CA ALA A 54 -10.49 -6.16 19.08
C ALA A 54 -10.19 -7.54 19.68
N ALA A 55 -11.22 -8.36 19.91
CA ALA A 55 -11.08 -9.73 20.39
C ALA A 55 -10.31 -10.60 19.39
N ASN A 56 -10.61 -10.46 18.09
CA ASN A 56 -9.92 -11.18 17.03
C ASN A 56 -8.45 -10.77 16.90
N LEU A 57 -8.14 -9.47 16.90
CA LEU A 57 -6.74 -9.01 16.88
C LEU A 57 -5.94 -9.58 18.06
N THR A 58 -6.55 -9.63 19.25
CA THR A 58 -5.90 -10.17 20.46
C THR A 58 -5.53 -11.63 20.33
N LYS A 59 -6.30 -12.42 19.58
CA LYS A 59 -5.98 -13.82 19.30
C LYS A 59 -4.90 -13.98 18.22
N TRP A 60 -4.68 -12.98 17.38
CA TRP A 60 -3.81 -13.07 16.19
C TRP A 60 -2.42 -12.46 16.36
N ILE A 61 -2.15 -11.73 17.46
CA ILE A 61 -0.80 -11.23 17.72
C ILE A 61 0.16 -12.38 18.05
N ASP A 62 1.42 -12.27 17.63
CA ASP A 62 2.39 -13.34 17.83
C ASP A 62 2.85 -13.47 19.29
N GLY A 63 3.04 -12.34 19.97
CA GLY A 63 3.66 -12.26 21.30
C GLY A 63 2.71 -11.71 22.36
N ARG A 64 3.22 -11.59 23.59
CA ARG A 64 2.46 -10.98 24.69
C ARG A 64 2.08 -9.54 24.34
N ALA A 65 0.82 -9.17 24.56
CA ALA A 65 0.35 -7.81 24.34
C ALA A 65 1.10 -6.81 25.23
N LEU A 66 1.48 -5.66 24.64
CA LEU A 66 2.15 -4.55 25.34
C LEU A 66 1.19 -3.39 25.67
N GLY A 67 -0.11 -3.63 25.57
CA GLY A 67 -1.16 -2.66 25.89
C GLY A 67 -2.51 -3.16 25.40
N SER A 68 -3.58 -2.46 25.80
CA SER A 68 -4.94 -2.80 25.36
C SER A 68 -5.16 -2.40 23.89
N PRO A 69 -6.07 -3.10 23.17
CA PRO A 69 -6.48 -2.71 21.83
C PRO A 69 -7.00 -1.27 21.78
N ARG A 70 -6.51 -0.48 20.82
CA ARG A 70 -6.95 0.91 20.59
C ARG A 70 -7.75 1.00 19.30
N VAL A 71 -9.04 1.28 19.43
CA VAL A 71 -9.95 1.49 18.29
C VAL A 71 -9.78 2.92 17.76
N LEU A 72 -9.65 3.03 16.44
CA LEU A 72 -9.49 4.24 15.67
C LEU A 72 -10.62 4.31 14.65
N ARG A 73 -11.12 5.52 14.42
CA ARG A 73 -12.16 5.80 13.41
C ARG A 73 -11.59 6.74 12.36
N PHE A 74 -11.89 6.46 11.10
CA PHE A 74 -11.47 7.32 10.00
C PHE A 74 -12.46 7.28 8.85
N VAL A 75 -12.47 8.36 8.08
CA VAL A 75 -13.20 8.44 6.81
C VAL A 75 -12.17 8.38 5.69
N PRO A 76 -12.16 7.33 4.86
CA PRO A 76 -11.27 7.26 3.71
C PRO A 76 -11.60 8.39 2.72
N GLY A 77 -10.59 9.14 2.28
CA GLY A 77 -10.75 10.16 1.25
C GLY A 77 -9.87 11.39 1.45
N GLN A 78 -10.20 12.46 0.74
CA GLN A 78 -9.48 13.72 0.73
C GLN A 78 -10.42 14.90 0.96
N ARG A 79 -9.88 16.00 1.50
CA ARG A 79 -10.54 17.30 1.46
C ARG A 79 -10.69 17.77 0.02
N LYS A 80 -11.79 18.48 -0.27
CA LYS A 80 -12.04 19.07 -1.60
C LYS A 80 -10.91 20.01 -2.06
N LYS A 81 -10.26 20.68 -1.11
CA LYS A 81 -9.05 21.49 -1.32
C LYS A 81 -8.06 21.16 -0.20
N CYS A 82 -6.81 20.87 -0.57
CA CYS A 82 -5.73 20.71 0.38
C CYS A 82 -5.02 22.05 0.67
N TRP A 83 -5.17 23.04 -0.21
CA TRP A 83 -4.79 24.42 0.03
C TRP A 83 -5.99 25.32 -0.22
N ASP A 84 -6.46 26.03 0.81
CA ASP A 84 -7.52 27.01 0.72
C ASP A 84 -7.10 28.34 1.35
N LYS A 85 -7.19 29.43 0.57
CA LYS A 85 -6.70 30.76 0.96
C LYS A 85 -5.23 30.71 1.42
N ASN A 86 -4.97 31.02 2.69
CA ASN A 86 -3.65 31.06 3.33
C ASN A 86 -3.37 29.81 4.20
N VAL A 87 -4.18 28.74 4.07
CA VAL A 87 -4.04 27.52 4.87
C VAL A 87 -3.76 26.34 3.96
N VAL A 88 -2.71 25.57 4.29
CA VAL A 88 -2.36 24.30 3.65
C VAL A 88 -2.54 23.17 4.65
N ALA A 89 -3.38 22.21 4.30
CA ALA A 89 -3.56 20.99 5.06
C ALA A 89 -2.51 19.95 4.63
N ILE A 90 -1.86 19.31 5.61
CA ILE A 90 -0.83 18.28 5.40
C ILE A 90 -1.14 17.08 6.30
N GLY A 91 -0.94 15.87 5.78
CA GLY A 91 -1.20 14.62 6.50
C GLY A 91 -2.69 14.36 6.72
N LEU A 92 -3.06 13.90 7.92
CA LEU A 92 -4.45 13.57 8.24
C LEU A 92 -5.42 14.76 8.11
N ALA A 93 -4.91 15.99 8.16
CA ALA A 93 -5.72 17.19 7.92
C ALA A 93 -6.19 17.31 6.46
N SER A 94 -5.37 16.86 5.49
CA SER A 94 -5.68 16.89 4.05
C SER A 94 -6.48 15.69 3.56
N GLY A 95 -6.31 14.53 4.19
CA GLY A 95 -6.94 13.28 3.75
C GLY A 95 -6.29 12.07 4.40
N PHE A 96 -6.94 10.92 4.26
CA PHE A 96 -6.43 9.66 4.75
C PHE A 96 -6.96 8.51 3.90
N LEU A 97 -6.06 7.62 3.50
CA LEU A 97 -6.38 6.30 3.00
C LEU A 97 -5.78 5.29 3.98
N GLU A 98 -6.37 4.10 4.04
CA GLU A 98 -5.85 3.02 4.87
C GLU A 98 -4.39 2.65 4.52
N PRO A 99 -3.60 2.16 5.48
CA PRO A 99 -2.15 2.01 5.31
C PRO A 99 -1.73 0.72 4.58
N LEU A 100 -2.57 0.19 3.68
CA LEU A 100 -2.31 -1.08 2.99
C LEU A 100 -1.00 -1.05 2.19
N GLU A 101 -0.67 0.11 1.64
CA GLU A 101 0.53 0.37 0.82
C GLU A 101 1.48 1.39 1.46
N SER A 102 1.42 1.54 2.79
CA SER A 102 2.32 2.43 3.57
C SER A 102 2.38 3.90 3.07
N THR A 103 1.28 4.43 2.55
CA THR A 103 1.26 5.68 1.76
C THR A 103 1.19 6.97 2.58
N SER A 104 0.82 6.93 3.87
CA SER A 104 0.51 8.14 4.63
C SER A 104 1.70 9.09 4.81
N ILE A 105 2.89 8.57 5.13
CA ILE A 105 4.09 9.40 5.30
C ILE A 105 4.59 9.92 3.95
N PHE A 106 4.49 9.11 2.89
CA PHE A 106 4.77 9.56 1.53
C PHE A 106 3.91 10.77 1.13
N LEU A 107 2.59 10.70 1.37
CA LEU A 107 1.67 11.81 1.08
C LEU A 107 2.01 13.08 1.88
N ILE A 108 2.49 12.95 3.11
CA ILE A 108 2.99 14.09 3.90
C ILE A 108 4.23 14.71 3.23
N GLN A 109 5.20 13.89 2.84
CA GLN A 109 6.43 14.36 2.19
C GLN A 109 6.13 15.02 0.84
N SER A 110 5.26 14.41 0.03
CA SER A 110 4.84 14.96 -1.26
C SER A 110 4.12 16.30 -1.09
N ALA A 111 3.22 16.44 -0.11
CA ALA A 111 2.56 17.70 0.18
C ALA A 111 3.56 18.81 0.58
N ILE A 112 4.57 18.48 1.40
CA ILE A 112 5.64 19.42 1.79
C ILE A 112 6.48 19.82 0.57
N ALA A 113 6.95 18.86 -0.22
CA ALA A 113 7.76 19.12 -1.41
C ALA A 113 6.99 19.96 -2.44
N ARG A 114 5.71 19.63 -2.65
CA ARG A 114 4.82 20.38 -3.53
C ARG A 114 4.60 21.82 -3.03
N LEU A 115 4.47 22.03 -1.73
CA LEU A 115 4.36 23.37 -1.15
C LEU A 115 5.67 24.17 -1.34
N ILE A 116 6.83 23.54 -1.19
CA ILE A 116 8.13 24.19 -1.43
C ILE A 116 8.28 24.59 -2.90
N ASN A 117 7.92 23.70 -3.84
CA ASN A 117 8.00 23.96 -5.27
C ASN A 117 7.01 25.03 -5.74
N LEU A 118 5.87 25.17 -5.04
CA LEU A 118 4.80 26.12 -5.31
C LEU A 118 4.71 27.18 -4.21
N PHE A 119 5.85 27.52 -3.57
CA PHE A 119 5.84 28.39 -2.41
C PHE A 119 5.32 29.79 -2.81
N PRO A 120 4.30 30.32 -2.11
CA PRO A 120 3.67 31.55 -2.53
C PRO A 120 4.54 32.75 -2.13
N ASP A 121 4.45 33.82 -2.92
CA ASP A 121 4.82 35.15 -2.43
C ASP A 121 3.66 35.75 -1.60
N ARG A 122 3.78 37.03 -1.23
CA ARG A 122 2.75 37.74 -0.46
C ARG A 122 1.42 37.91 -1.21
N GLY A 123 1.39 37.63 -2.52
CA GLY A 123 0.20 37.72 -3.36
C GLY A 123 -0.72 36.49 -3.28
N PHE A 124 -0.25 35.35 -2.73
CA PHE A 124 -1.02 34.11 -2.59
C PHE A 124 -1.84 33.74 -3.85
N SER A 125 -1.16 33.70 -5.00
CA SER A 125 -1.79 33.48 -6.32
C SER A 125 -2.73 32.27 -6.33
N ASP A 126 -3.97 32.52 -6.77
CA ASP A 126 -4.98 31.48 -6.95
C ASP A 126 -4.53 30.42 -7.98
N VAL A 127 -3.75 30.82 -8.99
CA VAL A 127 -3.22 29.90 -10.02
C VAL A 127 -2.27 28.86 -9.42
N ILE A 128 -1.40 29.29 -8.50
CA ILE A 128 -0.47 28.40 -7.80
C ILE A 128 -1.25 27.45 -6.89
N ARG A 129 -2.24 27.97 -6.17
CA ARG A 129 -3.11 27.17 -5.31
C ARG A 129 -3.92 26.13 -6.09
N ASP A 130 -4.46 26.49 -7.25
CA ASP A 130 -5.22 25.58 -8.10
C ASP A 130 -4.31 24.49 -8.68
N ARG A 131 -3.07 24.83 -9.06
CA ARG A 131 -2.05 23.84 -9.45
C ARG A 131 -1.72 22.88 -8.32
N TYR A 132 -1.53 23.37 -7.10
CA TYR A 132 -1.28 22.54 -5.92
C TYR A 132 -2.44 21.56 -5.68
N ASN A 133 -3.67 22.05 -5.70
CA ASN A 133 -4.86 21.23 -5.46
C ASN A 133 -5.06 20.19 -6.57
N ALA A 134 -4.81 20.52 -7.83
CA ALA A 134 -4.89 19.56 -8.94
C ALA A 134 -3.87 18.42 -8.79
N GLN A 135 -2.61 18.75 -8.43
CA GLN A 135 -1.58 17.74 -8.18
C GLN A 135 -1.92 16.87 -6.95
N ALA A 136 -2.45 17.47 -5.89
CA ALA A 136 -2.87 16.73 -4.69
C ALA A 136 -4.04 15.79 -4.96
N ALA A 137 -5.01 16.20 -5.78
CA ALA A 137 -6.15 15.37 -6.19
C ALA A 137 -5.68 14.19 -7.05
N PHE A 138 -4.89 14.46 -8.09
CA PHE A 138 -4.33 13.43 -8.95
C PHE A 138 -3.59 12.35 -8.13
N GLU A 139 -2.68 12.76 -7.25
CA GLU A 139 -1.87 11.84 -6.44
C GLU A 139 -2.71 10.89 -5.58
N ILE A 140 -3.70 11.42 -4.84
CA ILE A 140 -4.48 10.56 -3.95
C ILE A 140 -5.48 9.68 -4.71
N GLU A 141 -5.98 10.13 -5.86
CA GLU A 141 -6.87 9.32 -6.71
C GLU A 141 -6.15 8.11 -7.29
N ARG A 142 -4.89 8.29 -7.71
CA ARG A 142 -4.05 7.19 -8.20
C ARG A 142 -3.70 6.19 -7.11
N ILE A 143 -3.41 6.68 -5.90
CA ILE A 143 -3.19 5.81 -4.74
C ILE A 143 -4.49 5.08 -4.35
N ARG A 144 -5.64 5.78 -4.36
CA ARG A 144 -6.94 5.18 -4.11
C ARG A 144 -7.22 4.04 -5.09
N ASP A 145 -7.00 4.27 -6.38
CA ASP A 145 -7.26 3.26 -7.41
C ASP A 145 -6.38 2.01 -7.20
N PHE A 146 -5.11 2.20 -6.82
CA PHE A 146 -4.21 1.09 -6.47
C PHE A 146 -4.62 0.34 -5.20
N ILE A 147 -5.12 1.04 -4.17
CA ILE A 147 -5.68 0.38 -2.97
C ILE A 147 -6.97 -0.38 -3.31
N ILE A 148 -7.83 0.18 -4.16
CA ILE A 148 -9.07 -0.51 -4.59
C ILE A 148 -8.75 -1.79 -5.35
N LEU A 149 -7.68 -1.82 -6.17
CA LEU A 149 -7.24 -3.02 -6.88
C LEU A 149 -7.10 -4.22 -5.93
N HIS A 150 -6.45 -4.02 -4.78
CA HIS A 150 -6.25 -5.05 -3.76
C HIS A 150 -7.55 -5.69 -3.26
N TYR A 151 -8.65 -4.94 -3.28
CA TYR A 151 -9.95 -5.41 -2.84
C TYR A 151 -10.76 -6.04 -3.97
N CYS A 152 -10.81 -5.40 -5.15
CA CYS A 152 -11.69 -5.87 -6.23
C CYS A 152 -11.08 -7.02 -7.05
N ALA A 153 -9.76 -7.13 -7.13
CA ALA A 153 -9.08 -8.23 -7.81
C ALA A 153 -8.96 -9.46 -6.88
N THR A 154 -10.09 -9.94 -6.36
CA THR A 154 -10.12 -11.08 -5.45
C THR A 154 -11.02 -12.18 -5.97
N GLU A 155 -10.65 -13.42 -5.71
CA GLU A 155 -11.52 -14.59 -5.94
C GLU A 155 -12.30 -14.97 -4.68
N ARG A 156 -12.08 -14.26 -3.56
CA ARG A 156 -12.74 -14.52 -2.28
C ARG A 156 -14.23 -14.22 -2.34
N ASP A 157 -15.03 -15.16 -1.86
CA ASP A 157 -16.47 -15.03 -1.66
C ASP A 157 -16.96 -15.63 -0.35
N ASP A 158 -16.01 -15.94 0.54
CA ASP A 158 -16.22 -16.55 1.84
C ASP A 158 -16.86 -15.62 2.89
N SER A 159 -17.12 -14.35 2.55
CA SER A 159 -17.76 -13.39 3.44
C SER A 159 -18.58 -12.33 2.69
N PRO A 160 -19.58 -11.71 3.34
CA PRO A 160 -20.31 -10.60 2.76
C PRO A 160 -19.42 -9.40 2.38
N PHE A 161 -18.32 -9.19 3.11
CA PHE A 161 -17.34 -8.13 2.80
C PHE A 161 -16.60 -8.42 1.49
N TRP A 162 -16.00 -9.61 1.33
CA TRP A 162 -15.28 -9.95 0.11
C TRP A 162 -16.19 -10.09 -1.10
N ASN A 163 -17.42 -10.60 -0.90
CA ASN A 163 -18.41 -10.61 -1.97
C ASN A 163 -18.78 -9.18 -2.42
N TYR A 164 -18.87 -8.22 -1.50
CA TYR A 164 -19.03 -6.81 -1.86
C TYR A 164 -17.79 -6.28 -2.61
N CYS A 165 -16.58 -6.50 -2.09
CA CYS A 165 -15.35 -6.02 -2.72
C CYS A 165 -15.16 -6.51 -4.16
N ARG A 166 -15.48 -7.78 -4.47
CA ARG A 166 -15.37 -8.32 -5.83
C ARG A 166 -16.48 -7.86 -6.79
N THR A 167 -17.61 -7.37 -6.27
CA THR A 167 -18.79 -6.99 -7.09
C THR A 167 -19.11 -5.50 -7.09
N MET A 168 -18.42 -4.70 -6.27
CA MET A 168 -18.62 -3.24 -6.22
C MET A 168 -18.24 -2.57 -7.54
N SER A 169 -18.87 -1.45 -7.84
CA SER A 169 -18.40 -0.57 -8.91
C SER A 169 -17.04 0.01 -8.55
N ILE A 170 -16.16 0.09 -9.55
CA ILE A 170 -14.81 0.63 -9.41
C ILE A 170 -14.63 1.86 -10.33
N PRO A 171 -13.65 2.73 -10.04
CA PRO A 171 -13.33 3.86 -10.92
C PRO A 171 -13.02 3.39 -12.35
N LYS A 172 -13.50 4.15 -13.35
CA LYS A 172 -13.33 3.80 -14.76
C LYS A 172 -11.86 3.58 -15.15
N GLU A 173 -10.97 4.45 -14.68
CA GLU A 173 -9.53 4.37 -14.97
C GLU A 173 -8.91 3.07 -14.44
N LEU A 174 -9.27 2.65 -13.22
CA LEU A 174 -8.86 1.35 -12.69
C LEU A 174 -9.40 0.19 -13.52
N ALA A 175 -10.68 0.22 -13.90
CA ALA A 175 -11.29 -0.81 -14.74
C ALA A 175 -10.61 -0.92 -16.11
N ASP A 176 -10.23 0.21 -16.71
CA ASP A 176 -9.52 0.27 -17.98
C ASP A 176 -8.11 -0.31 -17.86
N ASN A 177 -7.37 0.01 -16.78
CA ASN A 177 -6.05 -0.55 -16.50
C ASN A 177 -6.10 -2.07 -16.31
N ILE A 178 -7.05 -2.58 -15.52
CA ILE A 178 -7.25 -4.03 -15.34
C ILE A 178 -7.57 -4.70 -16.66
N ARG A 179 -8.45 -4.11 -17.48
CA ARG A 179 -8.84 -4.67 -18.78
C ARG A 179 -7.64 -4.72 -19.73
N LEU A 180 -6.86 -3.65 -19.82
CA LEU A 180 -5.67 -3.59 -20.67
C LEU A 180 -4.62 -4.61 -20.24
N PHE A 181 -4.38 -4.73 -18.94
CA PHE A 181 -3.41 -5.68 -18.41
C PHE A 181 -3.86 -7.13 -18.63
N ARG A 182 -5.12 -7.45 -18.36
CA ARG A 182 -5.68 -8.79 -18.65
C ARG A 182 -5.61 -9.13 -20.13
N ASP A 183 -5.86 -8.17 -21.02
CA ASP A 183 -5.81 -8.41 -22.45
C ASP A 183 -4.40 -8.73 -22.95
N SER A 184 -3.38 -8.00 -22.48
CA SER A 184 -2.07 -8.04 -23.14
C SER A 184 -0.83 -7.79 -22.28
N GLY A 185 -0.98 -7.79 -20.95
CA GLY A 185 0.11 -7.61 -19.99
C GLY A 185 0.65 -6.18 -19.96
N ARG A 186 -0.08 -5.23 -20.58
CA ARG A 186 0.33 -3.83 -20.69
C ARG A 186 -0.20 -3.01 -19.54
N PHE A 187 0.66 -2.15 -19.02
CA PHE A 187 0.32 -1.09 -18.09
C PHE A 187 1.15 0.15 -18.46
N TYR A 188 0.51 1.31 -18.49
CA TYR A 188 1.18 2.58 -18.76
C TYR A 188 1.00 3.49 -17.56
N ARG A 189 2.11 3.82 -16.90
CA ARG A 189 2.10 4.79 -15.80
C ARG A 189 1.69 6.15 -16.34
N ASN A 190 0.72 6.78 -15.70
CA ASN A 190 0.30 8.13 -16.07
C ASN A 190 1.09 9.15 -15.24
N ALA A 191 1.83 10.04 -15.91
CA ALA A 191 2.63 11.10 -15.31
C ALA A 191 3.51 10.61 -14.12
N GLU A 192 3.47 11.33 -13.00
CA GLU A 192 4.29 11.06 -11.82
C GLU A 192 3.53 10.30 -10.71
N GLU A 193 2.67 9.36 -11.08
CA GLU A 193 2.01 8.44 -10.14
C GLU A 193 2.97 7.79 -9.15
N MET A 194 2.60 7.68 -7.87
CA MET A 194 3.45 7.07 -6.83
C MET A 194 3.89 5.64 -7.21
N PHE A 195 2.94 4.79 -7.64
CA PHE A 195 3.22 3.39 -7.95
C PHE A 195 3.74 3.25 -9.39
N ALA A 196 4.93 2.68 -9.51
CA ALA A 196 5.54 2.41 -10.81
C ALA A 196 4.95 1.15 -11.45
N GLN A 197 5.27 0.93 -12.72
CA GLN A 197 4.84 -0.26 -13.47
C GLN A 197 5.09 -1.58 -12.73
N PRO A 198 6.26 -1.84 -12.10
CA PRO A 198 6.47 -3.09 -11.37
C PRO A 198 5.42 -3.36 -10.29
N SER A 199 5.01 -2.36 -9.52
CA SER A 199 4.00 -2.51 -8.46
C SER A 199 2.65 -2.98 -9.02
N TRP A 200 2.21 -2.40 -10.13
CA TRP A 200 0.98 -2.83 -10.81
C TRP A 200 1.07 -4.25 -11.34
N VAL A 201 2.19 -4.61 -11.97
CA VAL A 201 2.40 -5.96 -12.50
C VAL A 201 2.43 -6.99 -11.36
N GLU A 202 3.16 -6.71 -10.28
CA GLU A 202 3.28 -7.60 -9.12
C GLU A 202 1.93 -7.84 -8.44
N VAL A 203 1.14 -6.78 -8.20
CA VAL A 203 -0.19 -6.92 -7.58
C VAL A 203 -1.16 -7.62 -8.51
N MET A 204 -1.22 -7.24 -9.80
CA MET A 204 -2.16 -7.86 -10.73
C MET A 204 -1.87 -9.35 -10.93
N ILE A 205 -0.61 -9.74 -11.17
CA ILE A 205 -0.23 -11.16 -11.29
C ILE A 205 -0.41 -11.88 -9.95
N GLY A 206 0.02 -11.27 -8.84
CA GLY A 206 -0.13 -11.82 -7.49
C GLY A 206 -1.59 -12.07 -7.11
N GLN A 207 -2.51 -11.28 -7.66
CA GLN A 207 -3.96 -11.42 -7.55
C GLN A 207 -4.61 -12.16 -8.72
N ARG A 208 -3.83 -12.96 -9.45
CA ARG A 208 -4.29 -13.90 -10.49
C ARG A 208 -4.92 -13.25 -11.72
N ILE A 209 -4.67 -11.96 -11.96
CA ILE A 209 -4.96 -11.33 -13.25
C ILE A 209 -3.82 -11.72 -14.19
N ILE A 210 -3.98 -12.86 -14.86
CA ILE A 210 -3.01 -13.36 -15.84
C ILE A 210 -3.35 -12.79 -17.23
N PRO A 211 -2.39 -12.14 -17.92
CA PRO A 211 -2.61 -11.70 -19.28
C PRO A 211 -2.94 -12.84 -20.25
N GLU A 212 -3.93 -12.62 -21.11
CA GLU A 212 -4.30 -13.55 -22.19
C GLU A 212 -3.27 -13.54 -23.32
N ARG A 213 -2.58 -12.42 -23.50
CA ARG A 213 -1.55 -12.20 -24.53
C ARG A 213 -0.37 -11.43 -23.96
N TRP A 214 0.72 -11.41 -24.70
CA TRP A 214 1.92 -10.64 -24.40
C TRP A 214 2.37 -9.82 -25.62
N HIS A 215 3.43 -9.04 -25.45
CA HIS A 215 3.98 -8.25 -26.53
C HIS A 215 4.62 -9.17 -27.60
N PRO A 216 4.29 -9.07 -28.91
CA PRO A 216 4.78 -9.98 -29.95
C PRO A 216 6.32 -10.04 -30.10
N MET A 217 7.02 -8.99 -29.62
CA MET A 217 8.49 -8.97 -29.56
C MET A 217 9.07 -10.09 -28.69
N VAL A 218 8.31 -10.63 -27.73
CA VAL A 218 8.74 -11.79 -26.94
C VAL A 218 8.98 -13.01 -27.84
N ASP A 219 8.13 -13.20 -28.86
CA ASP A 219 8.22 -14.35 -29.78
C ASP A 219 9.38 -14.23 -30.78
N GLN A 220 10.10 -13.10 -30.78
CA GLN A 220 11.34 -12.93 -31.57
C GLN A 220 12.55 -13.58 -30.87
N MET A 221 12.44 -13.91 -29.58
CA MET A 221 13.47 -14.59 -28.81
C MET A 221 13.21 -16.10 -28.80
N PRO A 222 14.15 -16.96 -29.25
CA PRO A 222 14.03 -18.40 -29.14
C PRO A 222 13.82 -18.84 -27.69
N GLN A 223 12.97 -19.85 -27.47
CA GLN A 223 12.61 -20.34 -26.12
C GLN A 223 13.83 -20.64 -25.24
N ALA A 224 14.87 -21.28 -25.79
CA ALA A 224 16.08 -21.62 -25.04
C ALA A 224 16.85 -20.37 -24.57
N GLU A 225 16.88 -19.32 -25.39
CA GLU A 225 17.52 -18.04 -25.04
C GLU A 225 16.72 -17.30 -23.96
N LEU A 226 15.39 -17.34 -24.03
CA LEU A 226 14.52 -16.77 -23.00
C LEU A 226 14.71 -17.48 -21.64
N GLU A 227 14.76 -18.81 -21.64
CA GLU A 227 14.99 -19.61 -20.43
C GLU A 227 16.37 -19.36 -19.84
N GLU A 228 17.40 -19.23 -20.68
CA GLU A 228 18.74 -18.86 -20.24
C GLU A 228 18.77 -17.46 -19.65
N PHE A 229 18.13 -16.48 -20.30
CA PHE A 229 18.07 -15.09 -19.84
C PHE A 229 17.40 -14.98 -18.45
N VAL A 230 16.19 -15.54 -18.30
CA VAL A 230 15.47 -15.53 -17.02
C VAL A 230 16.21 -16.36 -15.96
N GLY A 231 16.78 -17.50 -16.36
CA GLY A 231 17.62 -18.33 -15.49
C GLY A 231 18.87 -17.59 -14.99
N GLY A 232 19.49 -16.77 -15.83
CA GLY A 232 20.60 -15.89 -15.49
C GLY A 232 20.21 -14.85 -14.42
N ILE A 233 19.08 -14.16 -14.61
CA ILE A 233 18.54 -13.21 -13.63
C ILE A 233 18.31 -13.90 -12.28
N LYS A 234 17.68 -15.08 -12.28
CA LYS A 234 17.44 -15.86 -11.05
C LYS A 234 18.73 -16.21 -10.32
N LYS A 235 19.79 -16.63 -11.04
CA LYS A 235 21.11 -16.94 -10.47
C LYS A 235 21.76 -15.70 -9.86
N VAL A 236 21.70 -14.56 -10.54
CA VAL A 236 22.25 -13.30 -10.02
C VAL A 236 21.54 -12.90 -8.72
N ILE A 237 20.21 -12.97 -8.68
CA ILE A 237 19.45 -12.69 -7.46
C ILE A 237 19.84 -13.64 -6.32
N ALA A 238 19.91 -14.94 -6.59
CA ALA A 238 20.30 -15.93 -5.58
C ALA A 238 21.70 -15.65 -5.00
N ASN A 239 22.69 -15.42 -5.87
CA ASN A 239 24.05 -15.09 -5.45
C ASN A 239 24.11 -13.82 -4.60
N CYS A 240 23.32 -12.79 -4.94
CA CYS A 240 23.23 -11.57 -4.14
C CYS A 240 22.62 -11.85 -2.76
N VAL A 241 21.54 -12.65 -2.69
CA VAL A 241 20.87 -13.00 -1.43
C VAL A 241 21.80 -13.81 -0.52
N ASP A 242 22.58 -14.75 -1.07
CA ASP A 242 23.52 -15.58 -0.31
C ASP A 242 24.62 -14.77 0.39
N LEU A 243 24.93 -13.58 -0.14
CA LEU A 243 25.91 -12.66 0.43
C LEU A 243 25.32 -11.70 1.47
N MET A 244 23.99 -11.57 1.54
CA MET A 244 23.34 -10.64 2.46
C MET A 244 23.26 -11.22 3.88
N PRO A 245 23.60 -10.44 4.93
CA PRO A 245 23.41 -10.90 6.29
C PRO A 245 21.92 -11.00 6.63
N PRO A 246 21.53 -11.88 7.57
CA PRO A 246 20.20 -11.84 8.16
C PRO A 246 19.87 -10.44 8.70
N HIS A 247 18.62 -10.02 8.57
CA HIS A 247 18.16 -8.66 8.93
C HIS A 247 18.58 -8.25 10.35
N GLN A 248 18.44 -9.14 11.34
CA GLN A 248 18.85 -8.88 12.72
C GLN A 248 20.36 -8.61 12.86
N ALA A 249 21.19 -9.40 12.17
CA ALA A 249 22.65 -9.22 12.21
C ALA A 249 23.07 -7.87 11.61
N PHE A 250 22.37 -7.40 10.58
CA PHE A 250 22.58 -6.06 10.03
C PHE A 250 22.20 -4.97 11.05
N ILE A 251 21.02 -5.06 11.67
CA ILE A 251 20.56 -4.10 12.69
C ILE A 251 21.56 -4.01 13.84
N ASP A 252 21.98 -5.15 14.41
CA ASP A 252 22.92 -5.19 15.53
C ASP A 252 24.25 -4.49 15.23
N ARG A 253 24.70 -4.55 13.97
CA ARG A 253 25.95 -3.92 13.52
C ARG A 253 25.81 -2.43 13.22
N TYR A 254 24.71 -1.99 12.61
CA TYR A 254 24.64 -0.67 11.98
C TYR A 254 23.72 0.33 12.68
N CYS A 255 22.61 -0.11 13.26
CA CYS A 255 21.55 0.80 13.69
C CYS A 255 20.77 0.31 14.90
N LYS A 256 21.42 -0.46 15.78
CA LYS A 256 20.82 -0.96 17.00
C LYS A 256 20.30 0.20 17.87
N ALA A 257 18.99 0.22 18.07
CA ALA A 257 18.34 1.19 18.93
C ALA A 257 18.60 0.84 20.41
N PRO A 258 18.74 1.85 21.28
CA PRO A 258 18.81 1.63 22.73
C PRO A 258 17.52 0.97 23.21
N ALA A 259 17.63 0.15 24.26
CA ALA A 259 16.45 -0.49 24.85
C ALA A 259 15.39 0.56 25.24
N PRO A 260 14.09 0.27 25.03
CA PRO A 260 12.99 1.20 25.32
C PRO A 260 12.87 1.61 26.78
#